data_AF-A0A7R9ZHQ9-F1
#
_entry.id   AF-A0A7R9ZHQ9-F1
#
_cell.length_a   1.000
_cell.length_b   1.000
_cell.length_c   1.000
_cell.angle_alpha   90.00
_cell.angle_beta   90.00
_cell.angle_gamma   90.00
#
_symmetry.space_group_name_H-M   'P 1'
#
loop_
_entity.id
_entity.type
_entity.pdbx_description
1 polymer ?
#
loop_
_entity_poly.entity_id
_entity_poly.type
_entity_poly.pdbx_seq_one_letter_code
_entity_poly.pdbx_strand_id
1 'polypeptide(L)'
;ALQNYEGTHDFRAFAGAIEANERRSGKVKGTVRTVYRVDLVDEGDGKYRIDFLLKGALYKMVRNMMGTALEVAQGRMAESKMLELLHHAGPEIRSEDDGDGKVLQFVRNDNKCKPAPPQGLTLERVFFDDDF
;
A
#
# COMPACT_ATOMS: atom_id res chain seq x y z
N ALA A 1 6.96 8.69 6.11
CA ALA A 1 6.09 7.48 6.14
C ALA A 1 4.78 7.67 5.38
N LEU A 2 3.74 8.35 5.89
CA LEU A 2 2.42 8.42 5.21
C LEU A 2 2.47 8.98 3.78
N GLN A 3 3.19 10.09 3.58
CA GLN A 3 3.35 10.72 2.27
C GLN A 3 4.05 9.82 1.23
N ASN A 4 4.83 8.83 1.65
CA ASN A 4 5.49 7.91 0.71
C ASN A 4 4.50 7.02 -0.04
N TYR A 5 3.24 6.93 0.42
CA TYR A 5 2.20 6.20 -0.30
C TYR A 5 1.62 6.98 -1.47
N GLU A 6 1.72 8.30 -1.48
CA GLU A 6 1.23 9.13 -2.59
C GLU A 6 1.96 8.78 -3.90
N GLY A 7 1.23 8.83 -5.00
CA GLY A 7 1.71 8.41 -6.32
C GLY A 7 1.31 6.98 -6.68
N THR A 8 1.96 6.46 -7.72
CA THR A 8 1.64 5.16 -8.32
C THR A 8 2.69 4.14 -7.90
N HIS A 9 2.27 3.09 -7.19
CA HIS A 9 3.14 2.05 -6.62
C HIS A 9 2.56 0.66 -6.86
N ASP A 10 3.40 -0.38 -6.76
CA ASP A 10 2.91 -1.75 -6.67
C ASP A 10 2.61 -2.10 -5.21
N PHE A 11 1.32 -2.24 -4.91
CA PHE A 11 0.84 -2.55 -3.57
C PHE A 11 0.70 -4.05 -3.32
N ARG A 12 1.36 -4.92 -4.10
CA ARG A 12 1.31 -6.39 -3.93
C ARG A 12 1.69 -6.82 -2.51
N ALA A 13 2.75 -6.24 -1.94
CA ALA A 13 3.17 -6.51 -0.57
C ALA A 13 2.16 -6.02 0.50
N PHE A 14 1.24 -5.13 0.12
CA PHE A 14 0.20 -4.58 0.98
C PHE A 14 -1.17 -5.23 0.74
N ALA A 15 -1.30 -6.15 -0.21
CA ALA A 15 -2.58 -6.79 -0.54
C ALA A 15 -2.73 -8.16 0.14
N GLY A 16 -3.93 -8.47 0.61
CA GLY A 16 -4.26 -9.78 1.16
C GLY A 16 -4.82 -10.72 0.10
N ALA A 17 -4.52 -12.01 0.23
CA ALA A 17 -5.19 -13.11 -0.47
C ALA A 17 -5.27 -12.94 -2.00
N ILE A 18 -4.23 -12.39 -2.63
CA ILE A 18 -4.18 -12.22 -4.09
C ILE A 18 -4.38 -13.57 -4.78
N GLU A 19 -3.55 -14.56 -4.49
CA GLU A 19 -3.54 -15.85 -5.18
C GLU A 19 -4.86 -16.61 -4.99
N ALA A 20 -5.49 -16.47 -3.83
CA ALA A 20 -6.80 -17.06 -3.56
C ALA A 20 -7.92 -16.35 -4.34
N ASN A 21 -7.85 -15.02 -4.46
CA ASN A 21 -8.83 -14.22 -5.20
C ASN A 21 -8.70 -14.43 -6.72
N GLU A 22 -7.48 -14.57 -7.23
CA GLU A 22 -7.21 -14.85 -8.64
C GLU A 22 -7.72 -16.25 -9.01
N ARG A 23 -7.38 -17.28 -8.21
CA ARG A 23 -7.91 -18.64 -8.39
C ARG A 23 -9.45 -18.68 -8.40
N ARG A 24 -10.09 -17.92 -7.51
CA ARG A 24 -11.56 -17.87 -7.41
C ARG A 24 -12.20 -17.15 -8.59
N SER A 25 -11.60 -16.06 -9.06
CA SER A 25 -12.18 -15.22 -10.12
C SER A 25 -11.76 -15.62 -11.53
N GLY A 26 -10.74 -16.46 -11.67
CA GLY A 26 -10.11 -16.80 -12.95
C GLY A 26 -9.40 -15.62 -13.62
N LYS A 27 -9.21 -14.50 -12.91
CA LYS A 27 -8.64 -13.26 -13.43
C LYS A 27 -7.41 -12.85 -12.63
N VAL A 28 -6.31 -12.58 -13.32
CA VAL A 28 -5.12 -11.96 -12.73
C VAL A 28 -5.47 -10.52 -12.35
N LYS A 29 -5.15 -10.11 -11.12
CA LYS A 29 -5.40 -8.75 -10.64
C LYS A 29 -4.11 -7.95 -10.63
N GLY A 30 -4.08 -6.88 -11.42
CA GLY A 30 -3.00 -5.89 -11.30
C GLY A 30 -2.94 -5.31 -9.89
N THR A 31 -1.74 -5.15 -9.37
CA THR A 31 -1.44 -4.70 -8.00
C THR A 31 -0.96 -3.25 -7.94
N VAL A 32 -0.71 -2.64 -9.10
CA VAL A 32 -0.40 -1.22 -9.21
C VAL A 32 -1.63 -0.37 -8.90
N ARG A 33 -1.50 0.59 -7.99
CA ARG A 33 -2.54 1.56 -7.66
C ARG A 33 -1.93 2.95 -7.52
N THR A 34 -2.77 3.96 -7.70
CA THR A 34 -2.44 5.35 -7.41
C THR A 34 -3.16 5.77 -6.14
N VAL A 35 -2.40 6.28 -5.17
CA VAL A 35 -2.93 7.04 -4.04
C VAL A 35 -2.75 8.51 -4.39
N TYR A 36 -3.84 9.24 -4.53
CA TYR A 36 -3.83 10.63 -4.96
C TYR A 36 -3.45 11.57 -3.81
N ARG A 37 -3.88 11.23 -2.60
CA ARG A 37 -3.66 12.05 -1.41
C ARG A 37 -3.69 11.22 -0.14
N VAL A 38 -2.84 11.57 0.81
CA VAL A 38 -2.87 11.06 2.18
C VAL A 38 -2.88 12.23 3.17
N ASP A 39 -4.00 12.46 3.83
CA ASP A 39 -4.14 13.52 4.83
C ASP A 39 -4.03 12.96 6.25
N LEU A 40 -3.30 13.64 7.12
CA LEU A 40 -3.31 13.40 8.57
C LEU A 40 -4.04 14.55 9.24
N VAL A 41 -5.17 14.24 9.88
CA VAL A 41 -6.06 15.21 10.53
C VAL A 41 -6.03 14.99 12.03
N ASP A 42 -5.66 16.02 12.79
CA ASP A 42 -5.81 16.07 14.24
C ASP A 42 -7.27 16.36 14.58
N GLU A 43 -7.93 15.43 15.25
CA GLU A 43 -9.34 15.54 15.65
C GLU A 43 -9.49 16.04 17.10
N GLY A 44 -8.37 16.40 17.75
CA GLY A 44 -8.33 16.73 19.17
C GLY A 44 -8.35 15.49 20.07
N ASP A 45 -8.18 15.70 21.37
CA ASP A 45 -8.18 14.64 22.39
C ASP A 45 -7.22 13.48 22.13
N GLY A 46 -6.12 13.74 21.41
CA GLY A 46 -5.14 12.72 21.03
C GLY A 46 -5.65 11.74 19.95
N LYS A 47 -6.73 12.07 19.26
CA LYS A 47 -7.28 11.29 18.14
C LYS A 47 -6.80 11.88 16.82
N TYR A 48 -6.46 10.98 15.91
CA TYR A 48 -6.03 11.33 14.57
C TYR A 48 -6.80 10.50 13.55
N ARG A 49 -7.22 11.16 12.49
CA ARG A 49 -7.83 10.54 11.32
C ARG A 49 -6.84 10.59 10.16
N ILE A 50 -6.71 9.49 9.43
CA ILE A 50 -5.88 9.41 8.23
C ILE A 50 -6.80 9.14 7.05
N ASP A 51 -6.82 10.06 6.10
CA ASP A 51 -7.63 9.93 4.88
C ASP A 51 -6.75 9.45 3.72
N PHE A 52 -7.21 8.42 3.02
CA PHE A 52 -6.59 7.96 1.78
C PHE A 52 -7.55 8.20 0.61
N LEU A 53 -7.12 9.02 -0.35
CA LEU A 53 -7.83 9.21 -1.61
C LEU A 53 -7.22 8.31 -2.69
N LEU A 54 -8.02 7.40 -3.25
CA LEU A 54 -7.57 6.41 -4.24
C LEU A 54 -8.74 5.96 -5.13
N LYS A 55 -8.44 5.56 -6.37
CA LYS A 55 -9.47 5.04 -7.31
C LYS A 55 -10.04 3.69 -6.90
N GLY A 56 -9.25 2.87 -6.21
CA GLY A 56 -9.70 1.58 -5.69
C GLY A 56 -8.61 0.81 -4.98
N ALA A 57 -8.94 0.23 -3.83
CA ALA A 57 -7.98 -0.49 -3.00
C ALA A 57 -7.92 -1.98 -3.35
N LEU A 58 -6.74 -2.59 -3.18
CA LEU A 58 -6.63 -4.06 -3.12
C LEU A 58 -7.24 -4.57 -1.80
N TYR A 59 -7.57 -5.87 -1.75
CA TYR A 59 -8.12 -6.47 -0.54
C TYR A 59 -7.16 -6.27 0.65
N LYS A 60 -7.65 -5.72 1.78
CA LYS A 60 -6.88 -5.38 2.99
C LYS A 60 -5.76 -4.33 2.82
N MET A 61 -5.64 -3.69 1.66
CA MET A 61 -4.56 -2.74 1.34
C MET A 61 -4.38 -1.63 2.37
N VAL A 62 -5.44 -0.86 2.64
CA VAL A 62 -5.39 0.31 3.54
C VAL A 62 -4.94 -0.09 4.96
N ARG A 63 -5.42 -1.22 5.48
CA ARG A 63 -5.03 -1.71 6.81
C ARG A 63 -3.57 -2.14 6.87
N ASN A 64 -3.05 -2.75 5.79
CA ASN A 64 -1.64 -3.13 5.72
C ASN A 64 -0.74 -1.88 5.57
N MET A 65 -1.17 -0.89 4.79
CA MET A 65 -0.48 0.41 4.69
C MET A 65 -0.40 1.10 6.04
N MET A 66 -1.52 1.20 6.75
CA MET A 66 -1.55 1.83 8.08
C MET A 66 -0.72 1.08 9.11
N GLY A 67 -0.79 -0.26 9.12
CA GLY A 67 0.06 -1.08 9.98
C GLY A 67 1.55 -0.83 9.76
N THR A 68 1.97 -0.73 8.49
CA THR A 68 3.36 -0.47 8.11
C THR A 68 3.79 0.95 8.49
N ALA A 69 2.96 1.95 8.23
CA ALA A 69 3.26 3.34 8.57
C ALA A 69 3.44 3.54 10.07
N LEU A 70 2.66 2.84 10.91
CA LEU A 70 2.82 2.87 12.37
C LEU A 70 4.16 2.27 12.80
N GLU A 71 4.57 1.13 12.24
CA GLU A 71 5.87 0.52 12.55
C GLU A 71 7.04 1.46 12.18
N VAL A 72 6.95 2.15 11.03
CA VAL A 72 7.95 3.15 10.62
C VAL A 72 7.93 4.36 11.55
N ALA A 73 6.76 4.93 11.84
CA ALA A 73 6.62 6.09 12.73
C ALA A 73 7.13 5.80 14.16
N GLN A 74 7.05 4.54 14.61
CA GLN A 74 7.56 4.10 15.90
C GLN A 74 9.02 3.64 15.86
N GLY A 75 9.71 3.76 14.72
CA GLY A 75 11.11 3.38 14.55
C GLY A 75 11.37 1.87 14.57
N ARG A 76 10.33 1.04 14.50
CA ARG A 76 10.44 -0.43 14.50
C ARG A 76 10.69 -1.02 13.11
N MET A 77 10.49 -0.21 12.06
CA MET A 77 10.86 -0.51 10.68
C MET A 77 11.56 0.71 10.08
N ALA A 78 12.65 0.48 9.33
CA ALA A 78 13.31 1.53 8.57
C ALA A 78 12.42 2.01 7.42
N GLU A 79 12.38 3.32 7.18
CA GLU A 79 11.61 3.90 6.07
C GLU A 79 12.05 3.37 4.69
N SER A 80 13.35 3.13 4.50
CA SER A 80 13.89 2.48 3.29
C SER A 80 13.25 1.12 3.03
N LYS A 81 12.98 0.34 4.09
CA LYS A 81 12.33 -0.97 3.94
C LYS A 81 10.88 -0.85 3.49
N MET A 82 10.17 0.17 3.99
CA MET A 82 8.82 0.48 3.52
C MET A 82 8.83 0.86 2.03
N LEU A 83 9.80 1.67 1.60
CA LEU A 83 9.96 2.05 0.21
C LEU A 83 10.24 0.82 -0.67
N GLU A 84 11.15 -0.07 -0.28
CA GLU A 84 11.40 -1.34 -1.00
C GLU A 84 10.10 -2.12 -1.23
N LEU A 85 9.22 -2.20 -0.23
CA LEU A 85 7.94 -2.92 -0.35
C LEU A 85 6.94 -2.24 -1.31
N LEU A 86 7.10 -0.94 -1.58
CA LEU A 86 6.31 -0.17 -2.55
C LEU A 86 6.90 -0.21 -3.98
N HIS A 87 8.20 -0.47 -4.09
CA HIS A 87 8.92 -0.42 -5.35
C HIS A 87 8.61 -1.63 -6.25
N HIS A 88 7.63 -1.44 -7.14
CA HIS A 88 7.72 -1.82 -8.56
C HIS A 88 6.61 -1.14 -9.39
N ALA A 89 6.71 0.16 -9.68
CA ALA A 89 5.80 0.82 -10.62
C ALA A 89 6.53 1.87 -11.47
N GLY A 90 7.10 1.41 -12.60
CA GLY A 90 7.78 2.24 -13.61
C GLY A 90 8.64 1.36 -14.53
N PRO A 91 8.92 1.77 -15.79
CA PRO A 91 9.59 0.91 -16.77
C PRO A 91 10.94 0.43 -16.22
N GLU A 92 11.24 -0.84 -16.46
CA GLU A 92 12.43 -1.58 -15.99
C GLU A 92 13.67 -0.68 -15.80
N ILE A 93 13.99 -0.31 -14.56
CA ILE A 93 15.38 -0.02 -14.23
C ILE A 93 16.04 -1.38 -14.05
N ARG A 94 16.63 -1.87 -15.14
CA ARG A 94 17.51 -3.04 -15.12
C ARG A 94 18.73 -2.65 -14.30
N SER A 95 18.97 -3.37 -13.20
CA SER A 95 20.31 -3.39 -12.60
C SER A 95 21.24 -4.06 -13.61
N GLU A 96 22.24 -3.34 -14.09
CA GLU A 96 23.21 -3.83 -15.08
C GLU A 96 24.17 -4.90 -14.51
N ASP A 97 24.13 -5.17 -13.19
CA ASP A 97 25.22 -5.85 -12.49
C ASP A 97 24.90 -7.23 -11.87
N ASP A 98 23.67 -7.74 -11.94
CA ASP A 98 23.36 -9.09 -11.45
C ASP A 98 22.83 -9.96 -12.60
N GLY A 99 23.62 -10.96 -12.99
CA GLY A 99 23.44 -11.84 -14.15
C GLY A 99 22.20 -12.75 -14.18
N ASP A 100 21.15 -12.39 -13.45
CA ASP A 100 19.80 -12.93 -13.57
C ASP A 100 18.85 -11.77 -13.25
N GLY A 101 18.32 -11.09 -14.28
CA GLY A 101 17.44 -9.92 -14.18
C GLY A 101 16.06 -10.19 -13.56
N LYS A 102 16.02 -10.87 -12.41
CA LYS A 102 14.81 -11.13 -11.64
C LYS A 102 14.36 -9.84 -10.98
N VAL A 103 13.29 -9.28 -11.51
CA VAL A 103 12.48 -8.27 -10.84
C VAL A 103 12.10 -8.79 -9.46
N LEU A 104 12.56 -8.12 -8.40
CA LEU A 104 12.12 -8.39 -7.03
C LEU A 104 10.63 -8.09 -6.93
N GLN A 105 9.79 -9.11 -7.04
CA GLN A 105 8.35 -9.00 -6.79
C GLN A 105 8.05 -9.35 -5.35
N PHE A 106 7.89 -8.34 -4.50
CA PHE A 106 7.45 -8.54 -3.13
C PHE A 106 5.99 -9.02 -3.07
N VAL A 107 5.74 -10.00 -2.22
CA VAL A 107 4.41 -10.53 -1.91
C VAL A 107 3.97 -10.10 -0.52
N ARG A 108 2.71 -10.37 -0.17
CA ARG A 108 2.19 -10.03 1.15
C ARG A 108 3.05 -10.55 2.30
N ASN A 109 3.67 -11.72 2.13
CA ASN A 109 4.50 -12.32 3.16
C ASN A 109 5.79 -11.54 3.44
N ASP A 110 6.24 -10.66 2.55
CA ASP A 110 7.46 -9.86 2.75
C ASP A 110 7.19 -8.65 3.65
N ASN A 111 5.97 -8.11 3.63
CA ASN A 111 5.53 -7.12 4.60
C ASN A 111 5.18 -7.80 5.94
N LYS A 112 6.12 -7.87 6.87
CA LYS A 112 5.91 -8.48 8.19
C LYS A 112 5.10 -7.62 9.17
N CYS A 113 4.74 -6.39 8.80
CA CYS A 113 3.98 -5.51 9.68
C CYS A 113 2.58 -6.05 9.94
N LYS A 114 2.13 -5.89 11.19
CA LYS A 114 0.78 -6.26 11.58
C LYS A 114 -0.21 -5.28 10.94
N PRO A 115 -1.29 -5.76 10.28
CA PRO A 115 -2.31 -4.87 9.74
C PRO A 115 -2.97 -4.07 10.88
N ALA A 116 -3.30 -2.81 10.62
CA ALA A 116 -4.11 -2.01 11.55
C ALA A 116 -5.45 -2.72 11.87
N PRO A 117 -6.03 -2.55 13.06
CA PRO A 117 -7.34 -3.13 13.40
C PRO A 117 -8.45 -2.67 12.44
N PRO A 118 -9.49 -3.48 12.18
CA PRO A 118 -10.56 -3.09 11.26
C PRO A 118 -11.49 -2.01 11.80
N GLN A 119 -11.59 -1.85 13.13
CA GLN A 119 -12.60 -0.99 13.77
C GLN A 119 -12.42 0.50 13.47
N GLY A 120 -11.21 0.91 13.07
CA GLY A 120 -10.90 2.30 12.70
C GLY A 120 -10.89 2.57 11.20
N LEU A 121 -11.33 1.63 10.36
CA LEU A 121 -11.38 1.83 8.91
C LEU A 121 -12.82 2.09 8.45
N THR A 122 -13.05 3.26 7.88
CA THR A 122 -14.34 3.69 7.31
C THR A 122 -14.19 4.03 5.82
N LEU A 123 -15.29 3.92 5.08
CA LEU A 123 -15.42 4.50 3.74
C LEU A 123 -16.18 5.81 3.89
N GLU A 124 -15.47 6.93 3.76
CA GLU A 124 -16.04 8.27 3.98
C GLU A 124 -16.75 8.83 2.74
N ARG A 125 -16.16 8.62 1.55
CA ARG A 125 -16.68 9.21 0.31
C ARG A 125 -16.40 8.33 -0.90
N VAL A 126 -17.35 8.32 -1.83
CA VAL A 126 -17.20 7.74 -3.17
C VAL A 126 -17.47 8.86 -4.17
N PHE A 127 -16.52 9.08 -5.07
CA PHE A 127 -16.66 10.03 -6.16
C PHE A 127 -17.11 9.28 -7.42
N PHE A 128 -18.07 9.84 -8.15
CA PHE A 128 -18.60 9.26 -9.39
C PHE A 128 -17.96 9.87 -10.64
N ASP A 129 -17.46 11.09 -10.52
CA ASP A 129 -16.76 11.81 -11.56
C ASP A 129 -15.24 11.78 -11.27
N ASP A 130 -14.42 12.02 -12.29
CA ASP A 130 -12.95 12.00 -12.19
C ASP A 130 -12.38 13.30 -11.55
N ASP A 131 -13.22 14.24 -11.11
CA ASP A 131 -12.84 15.60 -10.67
C ASP A 131 -12.48 15.73 -9.17
N PHE A 132 -11.80 14.74 -8.59
CA PHE A 132 -11.41 14.75 -7.16
C PHE A 132 -9.95 15.16 -6.89
#